data_AF-A0A660UQD0-F1
#
_entry.id   AF-A0A660UQD0-F1
#
_cell.length_a   1.000
_cell.length_b   1.000
_cell.length_c   1.000
_cell.angle_alpha   90.00
_cell.angle_beta   90.00
_cell.angle_gamma   90.00
#
_symmetry.space_group_name_H-M   'P 1'
#
loop_
_entity.id
_entity.type
_entity.pdbx_description
1 polymer ?
#
loop_
_entity_poly.entity_id
_entity_poly.type
_entity_poly.pdbx_seq_one_letter_code
_entity_poly.pdbx_strand_id
1 'polypeptide(L)'
;MIMSNPSEKKNALKKGSYGVFDVATEAEIEHAIEITIDENVEIGDIGNEPVFRFCQYLKPIIPPAENPADTLEPFVKEFFDQHEGLRGHYKFFEVMLIFDDIWDNDKVKHPKMVYSKIALVRADKQTAIRPEAQWCKDSPLLRLDNYCYQLQKLWGKHPIFVSQYQAGKIMGIDARIARRAIDKIERMKNLKRHKKRHPSERLANEYFYIGQAEPVKKLTTQTGAKEKTQKMIDDLKHSEEG
;
A
#
# COMPACT_ATOMS: atom_id res chain seq x y z
N MET A 1 40.92 -18.87 -16.75
CA MET A 1 40.49 -17.93 -15.69
C MET A 1 38.99 -17.75 -15.82
N ILE A 2 38.20 -18.49 -15.03
CA ILE A 2 36.75 -18.33 -14.95
C ILE A 2 36.50 -17.49 -13.71
N MET A 3 36.09 -16.24 -13.91
CA MET A 3 35.69 -15.38 -12.80
C MET A 3 34.32 -15.83 -12.31
N SER A 4 34.31 -16.44 -11.12
CA SER A 4 33.09 -16.76 -10.39
C SER A 4 32.42 -15.46 -9.94
N ASN A 5 31.20 -15.24 -10.41
CA ASN A 5 30.31 -14.19 -9.90
C ASN A 5 30.08 -14.42 -8.39
N PRO A 6 30.27 -13.41 -7.53
CA PRO A 6 29.86 -13.51 -6.13
C PRO A 6 28.33 -13.53 -6.09
N SER A 7 27.80 -14.68 -5.70
CA SER A 7 26.40 -14.96 -5.45
C SER A 7 25.73 -13.84 -4.65
N GLU A 8 24.66 -13.29 -5.22
CA GLU A 8 23.63 -12.58 -4.48
C GLU A 8 23.21 -13.42 -3.28
N LYS A 9 23.64 -13.03 -2.08
CA LYS A 9 23.02 -13.52 -0.84
C LYS A 9 21.60 -12.97 -0.81
N LYS A 10 20.64 -13.71 -1.39
CA LYS A 10 19.22 -13.52 -1.11
C LYS A 10 19.06 -13.68 0.40
N ASN A 11 18.80 -12.59 1.11
CA ASN A 11 18.33 -12.65 2.49
C ASN A 11 17.00 -13.41 2.47
N ALA A 12 17.06 -14.72 2.73
CA ALA A 12 15.87 -15.51 2.96
C ALA A 12 15.15 -14.91 4.16
N LEU A 13 13.94 -14.39 3.94
CA LEU A 13 13.09 -13.90 5.01
C LEU A 13 12.85 -15.05 5.98
N LYS A 14 12.96 -14.80 7.29
CA LYS A 14 12.65 -15.80 8.30
C LYS A 14 11.18 -16.16 8.16
N LYS A 15 10.89 -17.45 8.07
CA LYS A 15 9.53 -17.99 8.09
C LYS A 15 8.93 -17.85 9.50
N GLY A 16 7.62 -17.66 9.58
CA GLY A 16 6.91 -17.61 10.86
C GLY A 16 6.69 -18.99 11.49
N SER A 17 5.85 -19.04 12.52
CA SER A 17 5.55 -20.22 13.33
C SER A 17 4.92 -21.35 12.52
N TYR A 18 4.13 -21.02 11.50
CA TYR A 18 3.53 -21.99 10.59
C TYR A 18 4.47 -22.44 9.48
N GLY A 19 5.58 -21.71 9.27
CA GLY A 19 6.56 -22.02 8.24
C GLY A 19 6.06 -21.73 6.82
N VAL A 20 4.93 -21.05 6.71
CA VAL A 20 4.19 -20.84 5.46
C VAL A 20 4.56 -19.50 4.84
N PHE A 21 4.46 -18.43 5.62
CA PHE A 21 4.82 -17.08 5.20
C PHE A 21 6.03 -16.56 6.00
N ASP A 22 6.54 -15.39 5.62
CA ASP A 22 7.50 -14.71 6.49
C ASP A 22 6.84 -14.23 7.78
N VAL A 23 7.66 -14.03 8.82
CA VAL A 23 7.19 -13.62 10.17
C VAL A 23 6.28 -12.38 10.12
N ALA A 24 6.52 -11.43 9.21
CA ALA A 24 5.72 -10.22 9.16
C ALA A 24 4.34 -10.48 8.53
N THR A 25 4.27 -11.32 7.50
CA THR A 25 3.00 -11.75 6.91
C THR A 25 2.19 -12.60 7.89
N GLU A 26 2.79 -13.56 8.60
CA GLU A 26 2.05 -14.36 9.58
C GLU A 26 1.49 -13.49 10.72
N ALA A 27 2.26 -12.51 11.22
CA ALA A 27 1.76 -11.55 12.22
C ALA A 27 0.60 -10.67 11.70
N GLU A 28 0.60 -10.34 10.40
CA GLU A 28 -0.54 -9.63 9.78
C GLU A 28 -1.78 -10.53 9.71
N ILE A 29 -1.61 -11.84 9.44
CA ILE A 29 -2.69 -12.84 9.43
C ILE A 29 -3.25 -13.06 10.84
N GLU A 30 -2.40 -13.24 11.85
CA GLU A 30 -2.80 -13.37 13.26
C GLU A 30 -3.64 -12.17 13.69
N HIS A 31 -3.23 -10.96 13.33
CA HIS A 31 -4.02 -9.76 13.62
C HIS A 31 -5.37 -9.72 12.88
N ALA A 32 -5.44 -10.28 11.66
CA ALA A 32 -6.71 -10.44 10.95
C ALA A 32 -7.65 -11.43 11.65
N ILE A 33 -7.12 -12.50 12.25
CA ILE A 33 -7.89 -13.44 13.09
C ILE A 33 -8.45 -12.67 14.29
N GLU A 34 -7.60 -12.01 15.08
CA GLU A 34 -7.99 -11.24 16.28
C GLU A 34 -9.12 -10.25 15.98
N ILE A 35 -8.96 -9.39 14.97
CA ILE A 35 -9.97 -8.40 14.62
C ILE A 35 -11.30 -9.07 14.22
N THR A 36 -11.24 -10.17 13.48
CA THR A 36 -12.47 -10.86 13.04
C THR A 36 -13.19 -11.48 14.24
N ILE A 37 -12.46 -12.05 15.19
CA ILE A 37 -13.01 -12.58 16.45
C ILE A 37 -13.63 -11.46 17.29
N ASP A 38 -12.93 -10.33 17.45
CA ASP A 38 -13.39 -9.17 18.22
C ASP A 38 -14.66 -8.53 17.64
N GLU A 39 -14.87 -8.61 16.32
CA GLU A 39 -16.11 -8.15 15.70
C GLU A 39 -17.33 -9.00 16.11
N ASN A 40 -17.11 -10.18 16.71
CA ASN A 40 -18.12 -11.10 17.21
C ASN A 40 -19.27 -11.32 16.22
N VAL A 41 -18.89 -11.65 14.98
CA VAL A 41 -19.82 -11.77 13.87
C VAL A 41 -20.70 -13.00 14.07
N GLU A 42 -22.00 -12.79 14.21
CA GLU A 42 -22.97 -13.88 14.35
C GLU A 42 -23.12 -14.67 13.04
N ILE A 43 -23.49 -15.94 13.17
CA ILE A 43 -23.86 -16.79 12.03
C ILE A 43 -25.24 -16.34 11.56
N GLY A 44 -25.26 -15.56 10.48
CA GLY A 44 -26.50 -15.16 9.81
C GLY A 44 -27.14 -16.29 9.02
N ASP A 45 -28.27 -16.02 8.37
CA ASP A 45 -29.11 -17.01 7.68
C ASP A 45 -28.39 -17.85 6.60
N ILE A 46 -27.39 -17.26 5.94
CA ILE A 46 -26.59 -17.93 4.89
C ILE A 46 -25.43 -18.75 5.51
N GLY A 47 -25.13 -18.53 6.79
CA GLY A 47 -24.17 -19.33 7.55
C GLY A 47 -22.69 -19.01 7.33
N ASN A 48 -22.36 -18.21 6.30
CA ASN A 48 -20.98 -17.97 5.86
C ASN A 48 -20.38 -16.64 6.31
N GLU A 49 -21.15 -15.77 6.97
CA GLU A 49 -20.75 -14.38 7.27
C GLU A 49 -19.43 -14.29 8.04
N PRO A 50 -19.15 -15.09 9.10
CA PRO A 50 -17.87 -15.02 9.81
C PRO A 50 -16.67 -15.37 8.91
N VAL A 51 -16.81 -16.41 8.09
CA VAL A 51 -15.76 -16.84 7.14
C VAL A 51 -15.57 -15.79 6.05
N PHE A 52 -16.66 -15.20 5.56
CA PHE A 52 -16.59 -14.10 4.59
C PHE A 52 -15.85 -12.89 5.17
N ARG A 53 -16.14 -12.51 6.41
CA ARG A 53 -15.45 -11.42 7.12
C ARG A 53 -13.96 -11.71 7.29
N PHE A 54 -13.61 -12.93 7.69
CA PHE A 54 -12.22 -13.34 7.78
C PHE A 54 -11.52 -13.22 6.42
N CYS A 55 -12.13 -13.71 5.34
CA CYS A 55 -11.60 -13.56 3.99
C CYS A 55 -11.46 -12.08 3.56
N GLN A 56 -12.38 -11.20 3.98
CA GLN A 56 -12.24 -9.75 3.77
C GLN A 56 -10.99 -9.18 4.44
N TYR A 57 -10.55 -9.75 5.56
CA TYR A 57 -9.35 -9.33 6.29
C TYR A 57 -8.06 -9.99 5.79
N LEU A 58 -8.13 -11.21 5.27
CA LEU A 58 -6.97 -11.95 4.73
C LEU A 58 -6.52 -11.50 3.34
N LYS A 59 -7.46 -11.17 2.45
CA LYS A 59 -7.17 -10.77 1.06
C LYS A 59 -6.13 -9.63 0.87
N PRO A 60 -5.95 -8.65 1.78
CA PRO A 60 -4.83 -7.70 1.73
C PRO A 60 -3.45 -8.28 1.96
N ILE A 61 -3.40 -9.33 2.75
CA ILE A 61 -2.17 -9.83 3.34
C ILE A 61 -1.55 -10.86 2.40
N ILE A 62 -2.41 -11.67 1.77
CA ILE A 62 -2.02 -12.75 0.87
C ILE A 62 -2.05 -12.25 -0.58
N PRO A 63 -0.91 -12.24 -1.30
CA PRO A 63 -0.90 -11.89 -2.72
C PRO A 63 -1.78 -12.87 -3.52
N PRO A 64 -2.41 -12.42 -4.62
CA PRO A 64 -3.10 -13.32 -5.53
C PRO A 64 -2.08 -14.22 -6.22
N ALA A 65 -1.87 -15.41 -5.67
CA ALA A 65 -1.04 -16.48 -6.22
C ALA A 65 -1.87 -17.77 -6.35
N GLU A 66 -1.41 -18.69 -7.19
CA GLU A 66 -2.09 -19.96 -7.49
C GLU A 66 -2.17 -20.85 -6.23
N ASN A 67 -3.41 -21.19 -5.85
CA ASN A 67 -3.82 -22.10 -4.77
C ASN A 67 -3.36 -21.78 -3.32
N PRO A 68 -3.92 -20.73 -2.69
CA PRO A 68 -3.65 -20.42 -1.29
C PRO A 68 -4.50 -21.21 -0.29
N ALA A 69 -5.48 -22.04 -0.69
CA ALA A 69 -6.34 -22.78 0.25
C ALA A 69 -5.55 -23.73 1.17
N ASP A 70 -4.76 -24.64 0.61
CA ASP A 70 -3.87 -25.56 1.36
C ASP A 70 -2.83 -24.79 2.21
N THR A 71 -2.41 -23.62 1.71
CA THR A 71 -1.44 -22.76 2.37
C THR A 71 -2.07 -22.03 3.57
N LEU A 72 -3.36 -21.70 3.48
CA LEU A 72 -4.09 -20.95 4.49
C LEU A 72 -4.81 -21.82 5.52
N GLU A 73 -4.95 -23.12 5.26
CA GLU A 73 -5.60 -24.09 6.17
C GLU A 73 -5.17 -23.93 7.64
N PRO A 74 -3.88 -23.79 8.00
CA PRO A 74 -3.48 -23.61 9.40
C PRO A 74 -4.08 -22.37 10.05
N PHE A 75 -4.21 -21.27 9.31
CA PHE A 75 -4.78 -20.01 9.79
C PHE A 75 -6.32 -20.05 9.82
N VAL A 76 -6.95 -20.73 8.86
CA VAL A 76 -8.39 -21.00 8.87
C VAL A 76 -8.74 -21.88 10.07
N LYS A 77 -7.88 -22.86 10.38
CA LYS A 77 -8.02 -23.72 11.56
C LYS A 77 -7.90 -22.93 12.85
N GLU A 78 -6.90 -22.07 12.97
CA GLU A 78 -6.73 -21.20 14.13
C GLU A 78 -7.97 -20.29 14.32
N PHE A 79 -8.44 -19.65 13.25
CA PHE A 79 -9.66 -18.84 13.27
C PHE A 79 -10.89 -19.66 13.71
N PHE A 80 -11.08 -20.86 13.16
CA PHE A 80 -12.16 -21.77 13.56
C PHE A 80 -12.06 -22.13 15.04
N ASP A 81 -10.88 -22.50 15.53
CA ASP A 81 -10.66 -22.90 16.91
C ASP A 81 -10.98 -21.77 17.90
N GLN A 82 -10.76 -20.51 17.51
CA GLN A 82 -11.05 -19.32 18.32
C GLN A 82 -12.51 -18.84 18.22
N HIS A 83 -13.19 -19.07 17.09
CA HIS A 83 -14.55 -18.56 16.89
C HIS A 83 -15.62 -19.52 17.44
N GLU A 84 -16.10 -19.27 18.66
CA GLU A 84 -17.09 -20.14 19.34
C GLU A 84 -18.36 -20.39 18.52
N GLY A 85 -18.88 -19.36 17.86
CA GLY A 85 -20.05 -19.48 16.98
C GLY A 85 -19.86 -20.53 15.87
N LEU A 86 -18.72 -20.50 15.17
CA LEU A 86 -18.43 -21.47 14.10
C LEU A 86 -18.29 -22.89 14.65
N ARG A 87 -17.58 -23.08 15.78
CA ARG A 87 -17.44 -24.40 16.39
C ARG A 87 -18.77 -24.98 16.87
N GLY A 88 -19.70 -24.13 17.28
CA GLY A 88 -21.04 -24.55 17.71
C GLY A 88 -21.94 -25.03 16.57
N HIS A 89 -21.67 -24.61 15.33
CA HIS A 89 -22.57 -24.82 14.19
C HIS A 89 -21.98 -25.67 13.05
N TYR A 90 -20.65 -25.67 12.90
CA TYR A 90 -19.96 -26.31 11.80
C TYR A 90 -18.79 -27.19 12.29
N LYS A 91 -18.50 -28.24 11.53
CA LYS A 91 -17.22 -28.93 11.58
C LYS A 91 -16.20 -28.15 10.77
N PHE A 92 -14.91 -28.30 11.14
CA PHE A 92 -13.82 -27.63 10.43
C PHE A 92 -13.84 -27.86 8.90
N PHE A 93 -14.12 -29.10 8.46
CA PHE A 93 -14.25 -29.42 7.03
C PHE A 93 -15.32 -28.57 6.32
N GLU A 94 -16.45 -28.31 6.96
CA GLU A 94 -17.52 -27.47 6.39
C GLU A 94 -17.08 -26.00 6.29
N VAL A 95 -16.31 -25.53 7.28
CA VAL A 95 -15.71 -24.18 7.25
C VAL A 95 -14.69 -24.05 6.12
N MET A 96 -13.87 -25.08 5.87
CA MET A 96 -12.95 -25.10 4.72
C MET A 96 -13.70 -25.04 3.39
N LEU A 97 -14.80 -25.79 3.23
CA LEU A 97 -15.62 -25.70 2.00
C LEU A 97 -16.20 -24.29 1.79
N ILE A 98 -16.64 -23.63 2.85
CA ILE A 98 -17.12 -22.24 2.79
C ILE A 98 -15.97 -21.29 2.43
N PHE A 99 -14.80 -21.50 3.02
CA PHE A 99 -13.60 -20.69 2.76
C PHE A 99 -13.19 -20.79 1.29
N ASP A 100 -13.05 -22.00 0.76
CA ASP A 100 -12.68 -22.26 -0.63
C ASP A 100 -13.68 -21.61 -1.61
N ASP A 101 -14.98 -21.79 -1.34
CA ASP A 101 -16.04 -21.17 -2.15
C ASP A 101 -15.97 -19.63 -2.15
N ILE A 102 -15.63 -19.00 -1.02
CA ILE A 102 -15.48 -17.55 -0.94
C ILE A 102 -14.19 -17.08 -1.64
N TRP A 103 -13.11 -17.83 -1.45
CA TRP A 103 -11.78 -17.46 -1.87
C TRP A 103 -11.58 -17.66 -3.37
N ASP A 104 -11.84 -18.87 -3.87
CA ASP A 104 -11.56 -19.26 -5.26
C ASP A 104 -12.54 -18.62 -6.24
N ASN A 105 -13.79 -18.37 -5.82
CA ASN A 105 -14.78 -17.67 -6.65
C ASN A 105 -14.70 -16.14 -6.54
N ASP A 106 -13.63 -15.58 -5.96
CA ASP A 106 -13.40 -14.14 -5.85
C ASP A 106 -14.58 -13.36 -5.23
N LYS A 107 -15.30 -13.97 -4.26
CA LYS A 107 -16.53 -13.37 -3.69
C LYS A 107 -16.24 -12.12 -2.88
N VAL A 108 -15.03 -12.00 -2.33
CA VAL A 108 -14.55 -10.80 -1.64
C VAL A 108 -14.13 -9.74 -2.67
N LYS A 109 -15.07 -8.86 -3.01
CA LYS A 109 -14.85 -7.68 -3.89
C LYS A 109 -14.29 -6.46 -3.16
N HIS A 110 -14.62 -6.36 -1.87
CA HIS A 110 -14.29 -5.22 -1.02
C HIS A 110 -13.67 -5.75 0.26
N PRO A 111 -12.35 -5.93 0.28
CA PRO A 111 -11.71 -6.39 1.48
C PRO A 111 -11.68 -5.27 2.55
N LYS A 112 -11.69 -5.66 3.84
CA LYS A 112 -11.95 -4.75 4.96
C LYS A 112 -10.73 -3.87 5.28
N MET A 113 -10.99 -2.78 6.02
CA MET A 113 -10.22 -1.54 6.24
C MET A 113 -8.73 -1.64 6.63
N VAL A 114 -8.14 -2.83 6.71
CA VAL A 114 -6.74 -2.99 7.12
C VAL A 114 -5.78 -2.52 6.03
N TYR A 115 -6.16 -2.50 4.74
CA TYR A 115 -5.32 -1.93 3.67
C TYR A 115 -4.85 -0.51 3.98
N SER A 116 -5.76 0.35 4.43
CA SER A 116 -5.41 1.73 4.75
C SER A 116 -4.53 1.81 6.01
N LYS A 117 -4.78 0.97 7.02
CA LYS A 117 -3.94 0.95 8.24
C LYS A 117 -2.55 0.36 7.96
N ILE A 118 -2.47 -0.80 7.32
CA ILE A 118 -1.22 -1.46 6.89
C ILE A 118 -0.45 -0.56 5.94
N ALA A 119 -1.09 0.03 4.92
CA ALA A 119 -0.42 0.95 4.00
C ALA A 119 0.19 2.14 4.75
N LEU A 120 -0.51 2.67 5.76
CA LEU A 120 0.01 3.75 6.59
C LEU A 120 1.19 3.31 7.45
N VAL A 121 1.09 2.16 8.14
CA VAL A 121 2.20 1.60 8.92
C VAL A 121 3.41 1.31 8.04
N ARG A 122 3.21 0.73 6.85
CA ARG A 122 4.29 0.46 5.88
C ARG A 122 4.89 1.75 5.33
N ALA A 123 4.08 2.77 5.09
CA ALA A 123 4.56 4.09 4.67
C ALA A 123 5.40 4.77 5.77
N ASP A 124 4.99 4.65 7.03
CA ASP A 124 5.68 5.24 8.19
C ASP A 124 7.02 4.54 8.49
N LYS A 125 7.10 3.22 8.24
CA LYS A 125 8.33 2.43 8.39
C LYS A 125 9.30 2.60 7.22
N GLN A 126 8.90 3.27 6.14
CA GLN A 126 9.72 3.35 4.94
C GLN A 126 10.87 4.36 5.11
N THR A 127 12.09 3.86 5.24
CA THR A 127 13.29 4.69 5.47
C THR A 127 13.93 5.18 4.17
N ALA A 128 13.86 4.40 3.09
CA ALA A 128 14.43 4.76 1.80
C ALA A 128 13.44 5.58 0.94
N ILE A 129 13.90 6.71 0.42
CA ILE A 129 13.14 7.50 -0.55
C ILE A 129 13.18 6.78 -1.89
N ARG A 130 11.99 6.44 -2.42
CA ARG A 130 11.83 5.80 -3.72
C ARG A 130 12.22 6.78 -4.84
N PRO A 131 12.83 6.33 -5.95
CA PRO A 131 13.25 7.21 -7.04
C PRO A 131 12.14 8.16 -7.52
N GLU A 132 10.94 7.62 -7.72
CA GLU A 132 9.74 8.34 -8.14
C GLU A 132 9.15 9.26 -7.04
N ALA A 133 9.63 9.19 -5.80
CA ALA A 133 9.23 10.07 -4.71
C ALA A 133 10.28 11.16 -4.41
N GLN A 134 11.44 11.14 -5.07
CA GLN A 134 12.54 12.09 -4.83
C GLN A 134 12.18 13.54 -5.18
N TRP A 135 11.11 13.76 -5.95
CA TRP A 135 10.60 15.11 -6.22
C TRP A 135 10.03 15.79 -4.97
N CYS A 136 9.58 15.00 -3.98
CA CYS A 136 8.89 15.50 -2.80
C CYS A 136 9.86 15.75 -1.65
N LYS A 137 10.09 17.02 -1.34
CA LYS A 137 10.89 17.44 -0.16
C LYS A 137 10.04 17.62 1.11
N ASP A 138 8.73 17.69 0.97
CA ASP A 138 7.78 17.90 2.06
C ASP A 138 7.45 16.55 2.71
N SER A 139 7.73 16.41 4.01
CA SER A 139 7.59 15.13 4.73
C SER A 139 6.13 14.65 4.82
N PRO A 140 5.13 15.49 5.20
CA PRO A 140 3.72 15.11 5.13
C PRO A 140 3.25 14.67 3.74
N LEU A 141 3.64 15.38 2.68
CA LEU A 141 3.27 15.02 1.31
C LEU A 141 3.95 13.72 0.84
N LEU A 142 5.21 13.52 1.23
CA LEU A 142 5.94 12.28 0.97
C LEU A 142 5.29 11.09 1.70
N ARG A 143 4.83 11.29 2.93
CA ARG A 143 4.07 10.29 3.68
C ARG A 143 2.80 9.88 2.95
N LEU A 144 2.04 10.85 2.41
CA LEU A 144 0.85 10.55 1.60
C LEU A 144 1.19 9.82 0.29
N ASP A 145 2.28 10.19 -0.40
CA ASP A 145 2.72 9.50 -1.62
C ASP A 145 3.12 8.04 -1.33
N ASN A 146 3.89 7.82 -0.25
CA ASN A 146 4.27 6.48 0.21
C ASN A 146 3.04 5.65 0.63
N TYR A 147 2.08 6.26 1.30
CA TYR A 147 0.81 5.63 1.61
C TYR A 147 0.09 5.14 0.35
N CYS A 148 -0.04 5.97 -0.67
CA CYS A 148 -0.68 5.59 -1.94
C CYS A 148 0.07 4.44 -2.64
N TYR A 149 1.41 4.46 -2.62
CA TYR A 149 2.23 3.39 -3.15
C TYR A 149 2.00 2.05 -2.43
N GLN A 150 2.08 2.06 -1.10
CA GLN A 150 1.87 0.85 -0.29
C GLN A 150 0.44 0.33 -0.45
N LEU A 151 -0.53 1.24 -0.53
CA LEU A 151 -1.92 0.89 -0.81
C LEU A 151 -2.06 0.21 -2.17
N GLN A 152 -1.42 0.72 -3.23
CA GLN A 152 -1.45 0.07 -4.55
C GLN A 152 -0.77 -1.30 -4.53
N LYS A 153 0.34 -1.46 -3.80
CA LYS A 153 1.02 -2.77 -3.68
C LYS A 153 0.13 -3.82 -3.04
N LEU A 154 -0.59 -3.44 -1.99
CA LEU A 154 -1.56 -4.33 -1.34
C LEU A 154 -2.73 -4.62 -2.29
N TRP A 155 -3.24 -3.60 -2.97
CA TRP A 155 -4.47 -3.67 -3.77
C TRP A 155 -4.25 -4.23 -5.19
N GLY A 156 -2.99 -4.50 -5.55
CA GLY A 156 -2.61 -5.18 -6.78
C GLY A 156 -3.00 -4.41 -8.04
N LYS A 157 -3.84 -5.03 -8.88
CA LYS A 157 -4.27 -4.50 -10.19
C LYS A 157 -5.52 -3.63 -10.13
N HIS A 158 -6.16 -3.49 -8.96
CA HIS A 158 -7.39 -2.72 -8.83
C HIS A 158 -7.08 -1.26 -8.42
N PRO A 159 -7.97 -0.31 -8.71
CA PRO A 159 -7.75 1.08 -8.33
C PRO A 159 -7.85 1.26 -6.81
N ILE A 160 -7.03 2.17 -6.29
CA ILE A 160 -7.04 2.59 -4.89
C ILE A 160 -7.96 3.79 -4.67
N PHE A 161 -8.49 3.89 -3.46
CA PHE A 161 -9.38 4.96 -3.04
C PHE A 161 -8.67 5.84 -2.01
N VAL A 162 -8.57 7.13 -2.30
CA VAL A 162 -7.99 8.12 -1.38
C VAL A 162 -8.89 9.35 -1.35
N SER A 163 -9.56 9.56 -0.21
CA SER A 163 -10.40 10.74 0.00
C SER A 163 -9.58 11.92 0.51
N GLN A 164 -10.09 13.15 0.31
CA GLN A 164 -9.49 14.36 0.87
C GLN A 164 -9.44 14.34 2.41
N TYR A 165 -10.41 13.70 3.06
CA TYR A 165 -10.43 13.57 4.53
C TYR A 165 -9.36 12.59 5.02
N GLN A 166 -9.19 11.47 4.32
CA GLN A 166 -8.15 10.50 4.63
C GLN A 166 -6.75 11.09 4.41
N ALA A 167 -6.54 11.77 3.29
CA ALA A 167 -5.30 12.49 3.02
C ALA A 167 -5.03 13.56 4.09
N GLY A 168 -6.05 14.30 4.53
CA GLY A 168 -5.93 15.28 5.61
C GLY A 168 -5.47 14.66 6.93
N LYS A 169 -6.07 13.52 7.32
CA LYS A 169 -5.64 12.76 8.51
C LYS A 169 -4.21 12.26 8.41
N ILE A 170 -3.79 11.74 7.26
CA ILE A 170 -2.42 11.24 7.04
C ILE A 170 -1.39 12.37 7.11
N MET A 171 -1.71 13.52 6.53
CA MET A 171 -0.79 14.66 6.47
C MET A 171 -0.85 15.57 7.69
N GLY A 172 -1.88 15.44 8.54
CA GLY A 172 -2.12 16.35 9.67
C GLY A 172 -2.62 17.74 9.23
N ILE A 173 -3.38 17.83 8.15
CA ILE A 173 -3.87 19.10 7.58
C ILE A 173 -5.37 19.05 7.25
N ASP A 174 -5.97 20.21 7.02
CA ASP A 174 -7.38 20.30 6.63
C ASP A 174 -7.67 19.60 5.28
N ALA A 175 -8.86 19.02 5.17
CA ALA A 175 -9.31 18.28 3.99
C ALA A 175 -9.26 19.12 2.70
N ARG A 176 -9.54 20.44 2.75
CA ARG A 176 -9.49 21.30 1.56
C ARG A 176 -8.06 21.42 1.01
N ILE A 177 -7.07 21.50 1.89
CA ILE A 177 -5.65 21.56 1.50
C ILE A 177 -5.18 20.18 1.06
N ALA A 178 -5.59 19.12 1.76
CA ALA A 178 -5.26 17.74 1.42
C ALA A 178 -5.73 17.33 0.01
N ARG A 179 -6.86 17.85 -0.46
CA ARG A 179 -7.28 17.66 -1.87
C ARG A 179 -6.23 18.18 -2.85
N ARG A 180 -5.64 19.36 -2.59
CA ARG A 180 -4.58 19.93 -3.43
C ARG A 180 -3.29 19.11 -3.37
N ALA A 181 -3.03 18.42 -2.26
CA ALA A 181 -1.92 17.48 -2.13
C ALA A 181 -2.09 16.28 -3.06
N ILE A 182 -3.28 15.67 -3.10
CA ILE A 182 -3.60 14.59 -4.05
C ILE A 182 -3.44 15.08 -5.50
N ASP A 183 -4.00 16.26 -5.83
CA ASP A 183 -3.88 16.85 -7.18
C ASP A 183 -2.40 17.15 -7.54
N LYS A 184 -1.55 17.45 -6.55
CA LYS A 184 -0.11 17.63 -6.75
C LYS A 184 0.57 16.30 -7.10
N ILE A 185 0.30 15.23 -6.37
CA ILE A 185 0.84 13.88 -6.64
C ILE A 185 0.42 13.41 -8.05
N GLU A 186 -0.82 13.68 -8.45
CA GLU A 186 -1.33 13.39 -9.80
C GLU A 186 -0.59 14.21 -10.88
N ARG A 187 -0.40 15.52 -10.68
CA ARG A 187 0.38 16.37 -11.60
C ARG A 187 1.82 15.93 -11.73
N MET A 188 2.41 15.44 -10.64
CA MET A 188 3.74 14.85 -10.66
C MET A 188 3.78 13.47 -11.33
N LYS A 189 2.63 12.90 -11.74
CA LYS A 189 2.51 11.59 -12.40
C LYS A 189 2.87 10.40 -11.50
N ASN A 190 2.72 10.52 -10.18
CA ASN A 190 2.76 9.35 -9.30
C ASN A 190 1.38 8.69 -9.15
N LEU A 191 0.30 9.46 -9.28
CA LEU A 191 -1.07 8.95 -9.37
C LEU A 191 -1.64 9.21 -10.75
N LYS A 192 -2.46 8.27 -11.24
CA LYS A 192 -3.32 8.43 -12.40
C LYS A 192 -4.76 8.22 -11.97
N ARG A 193 -5.61 9.22 -12.16
CA ARG A 193 -7.04 9.10 -11.86
C ARG A 193 -7.69 8.08 -12.80
N HIS A 194 -8.33 7.06 -12.22
CA HIS A 194 -9.09 6.06 -12.96
C HIS A 194 -10.53 6.52 -13.16
N LYS A 195 -11.18 6.94 -12.06
CA LYS A 195 -12.57 7.39 -12.08
C LYS A 195 -12.76 8.58 -11.16
N LYS A 196 -13.34 9.65 -11.72
CA LYS A 196 -13.81 10.80 -10.95
C LYS A 196 -15.22 10.50 -10.47
N ARG A 197 -15.44 10.54 -9.16
CA ARG A 197 -16.76 10.35 -8.56
C ARG A 197 -17.44 11.70 -8.35
N HIS A 198 -18.75 11.75 -8.49
CA HIS A 198 -19.49 12.99 -8.31
C HIS A 198 -19.49 13.39 -6.82
N PRO A 199 -19.35 14.68 -6.46
CA PRO A 199 -19.32 15.11 -5.05
C PRO A 199 -20.55 14.69 -4.23
N SER A 200 -21.71 14.54 -4.87
CA SER A 200 -22.95 14.08 -4.22
C SER A 200 -22.92 12.62 -3.78
N GLU A 201 -22.06 11.79 -4.39
CA GLU A 201 -21.98 10.35 -4.07
C GLU A 201 -21.27 10.09 -2.74
N ARG A 202 -20.61 11.10 -2.12
CA ARG A 202 -19.78 10.97 -0.91
C ARG A 202 -18.68 9.89 -1.00
N LEU A 203 -18.42 9.34 -2.18
CA LEU A 203 -17.38 8.36 -2.45
C LEU A 203 -16.06 9.05 -2.82
N ALA A 204 -14.95 8.42 -2.44
CA ALA A 204 -13.62 8.87 -2.84
C ALA A 204 -13.40 8.65 -4.35
N ASN A 205 -12.54 9.47 -4.96
CA ASN A 205 -12.05 9.21 -6.30
C ASN A 205 -11.18 7.94 -6.33
N GLU A 206 -11.13 7.32 -7.51
CA GLU A 206 -10.34 6.12 -7.78
C GLU A 206 -9.08 6.48 -8.54
N TYR A 207 -7.95 5.91 -8.12
CA TYR A 207 -6.63 6.17 -8.70
C TYR A 207 -5.85 4.88 -8.91
N PHE A 208 -4.86 4.94 -9.80
CA PHE A 208 -3.76 3.99 -9.84
C PHE A 208 -2.48 4.71 -9.42
N TYR A 209 -1.68 4.08 -8.55
CA TYR A 209 -0.30 4.51 -8.36
C TYR A 209 0.54 4.03 -9.55
N ILE A 210 1.11 4.98 -10.29
CA ILE A 210 1.90 4.71 -11.51
C ILE A 210 3.38 5.03 -11.34
N GLY A 211 3.78 5.82 -10.34
CA GLY A 211 5.17 6.05 -9.99
C GLY A 211 6.05 6.63 -11.12
N GLN A 212 5.52 7.54 -11.93
CA GLN A 212 6.21 8.10 -13.10
C GLN A 212 6.67 9.54 -12.89
N ALA A 213 6.79 10.00 -11.65
CA ALA A 213 7.34 11.33 -11.39
C ALA A 213 8.83 11.39 -11.72
N GLU A 214 9.21 12.44 -12.44
CA GLU A 214 10.61 12.70 -12.72
C GLU A 214 11.32 13.15 -11.43
N PRO A 215 12.51 12.61 -11.13
CA PRO A 215 13.33 13.14 -10.05
C PRO A 215 13.61 14.61 -10.33
N VAL A 216 13.52 15.46 -9.31
CA VAL A 216 14.00 16.83 -9.44
C VAL A 216 15.50 16.74 -9.68
N LYS A 217 15.93 16.92 -10.94
CA LYS A 217 17.34 17.07 -11.29
C LYS A 217 17.88 18.11 -10.33
N LYS A 218 18.88 17.74 -9.51
CA LYS A 218 19.63 18.73 -8.74
C LYS A 218 20.02 19.80 -9.75
N LEU A 219 19.48 21.01 -9.61
CA LEU A 219 20.04 22.18 -10.25
C LEU A 219 21.51 22.16 -9.83
N THR A 220 22.37 21.77 -10.76
CA THR A 220 23.82 21.79 -10.57
C THR A 220 24.13 23.21 -10.14
N THR A 221 24.55 23.31 -8.88
CA THR A 221 24.84 24.56 -8.21
C THR A 221 25.88 25.35 -9.01
N GLN A 222 25.51 26.58 -9.39
CA GLN A 222 26.40 27.75 -9.34
C GLN A 222 27.64 27.85 -10.25
N THR A 223 27.80 27.08 -11.33
CA THR A 223 28.85 27.41 -12.32
C THR A 223 28.38 28.40 -13.39
N GLY A 224 27.19 28.20 -13.98
CA GLY A 224 26.73 29.03 -15.11
C GLY A 224 26.34 30.48 -14.75
N ALA A 225 25.94 30.74 -13.49
CA ALA A 225 25.64 32.10 -13.04
C ALA A 225 26.93 32.88 -12.72
N LYS A 226 27.95 32.23 -12.14
CA LYS A 226 29.27 32.86 -11.91
C LYS A 226 30.01 33.10 -13.22
N GLU A 227 29.94 32.19 -14.19
CA GLU A 227 30.54 32.39 -15.52
C GLU A 227 29.89 33.54 -16.29
N LYS A 228 28.56 33.72 -16.21
CA LYS A 228 27.89 34.88 -16.82
C LYS A 228 28.27 36.21 -16.14
N THR A 229 28.36 36.24 -14.81
CA THR A 229 28.76 37.45 -14.09
C THR A 229 30.23 37.78 -14.34
N GLN A 230 31.12 36.78 -14.37
CA GLN A 230 32.54 36.99 -14.65
C GLN A 230 32.76 37.47 -16.09
N LYS A 231 32.05 36.88 -17.07
CA LYS A 231 32.10 37.31 -18.46
C LYS A 231 31.59 38.75 -18.65
N MET A 232 30.50 39.14 -17.97
CA MET A 232 30.03 40.53 -17.96
C MET A 232 31.04 41.51 -17.33
N ILE A 233 31.73 41.10 -16.27
CA ILE A 233 32.76 41.92 -15.61
C ILE A 233 33.98 42.08 -16.54
N ASP A 234 34.38 41.02 -17.23
CA ASP A 234 35.52 41.04 -18.14
C ASP A 234 35.19 41.86 -19.40
N ASP A 235 33.96 41.77 -19.92
CA ASP A 235 33.48 42.57 -21.06
C ASP A 235 33.40 44.07 -20.72
N LEU A 236 32.99 44.43 -19.49
CA LEU A 236 32.95 45.83 -19.02
C LEU A 236 34.36 46.44 -18.88
N LYS A 237 35.34 45.67 -18.41
CA LYS A 237 36.74 46.14 -18.28
C LYS A 237 37.40 46.40 -19.63
N HIS A 238 37.04 45.66 -20.68
CA HIS A 238 37.59 45.85 -22.03
C HIS A 238 36.89 47.00 -22.80
N SER A 239 35.80 47.55 -22.28
CA SER A 239 35.12 48.72 -22.86
C SER A 239 35.58 50.07 -22.32
N GLU A 240 36.42 50.10 -21.27
CA GLU A 240 36.96 51.33 -20.67
C GLU A 240 38.40 51.67 -21.12
N GLU A 241 39.02 50.83 -21.96
CA GLU A 241 40.39 51.02 -22.48
C GLU A 241 40.45 51.37 -24.00
N GLY A 242 39.32 51.71 -24.62
CA GLY A 242 39.23 52.17 -26.02
C GLY A 242 38.54 53.53 -26.14
#